data_AF-A0A0F2JH67-F1
#
_entry.id   AF-A0A0F2JH67-F1
#
_cell.length_a   1.000
_cell.length_b   1.000
_cell.length_c   1.000
_cell.angle_alpha   90.00
_cell.angle_beta   90.00
_cell.angle_gamma   90.00
#
_symmetry.space_group_name_H-M   'P 1'
#
loop_
_entity.id
_entity.type
_entity.pdbx_description
1 polymer ?
#
loop_
_entity_poly.entity_id
_entity_poly.type
_entity_poly.pdbx_seq_one_letter_code
_entity_poly.pdbx_strand_id
1 'polypeptide(L)'
;MDALVGVMIDVEKALNMCMEKDLYSAGLDFFSALGYPVEPLEIAINESMSRFVYYISKNHCIFGSDETKIMHSVASISWLFTLSNNVKELSHVQNVIIENKLISSISCLCVELDCALNDRSILASNLTKIICKVLDSPVVVLFKHADQVLMASMFMINGVEAKDLKTFLSDWYPFNPVQEDALMTLASWTFDNYCDANFYMLYMDLAYTIARPYLFNEDYGFLNFNPNSSAVSTYFENDEVIVINGIRYFCPVIIYEKIYEIDPREFYGSDYVNDKETIEVLTDDPEWMFDDLFDQEEFEPDSMNGEDDLDNDGGRFENNGELLINEGFSQEAIDYSSLDDEILNDPIKMLEYINGLKIR
;
A
#
# COMPACT_ATOMS: atom_id res chain seq x y z
N MET A 1 28.63 -3.09 -21.09
CA MET A 1 27.69 -2.66 -22.15
C MET A 1 26.77 -3.82 -22.48
N ASP A 2 27.31 -5.01 -22.79
CA ASP A 2 26.51 -6.21 -23.12
C ASP A 2 25.55 -6.68 -22.00
N ALA A 3 25.94 -6.56 -20.72
CA ALA A 3 25.08 -6.95 -19.60
C ALA A 3 23.84 -6.04 -19.43
N LEU A 4 24.01 -4.72 -19.55
CA LEU A 4 22.89 -3.76 -19.45
C LEU A 4 21.89 -3.93 -20.60
N VAL A 5 22.39 -4.16 -21.81
CA VAL A 5 21.54 -4.45 -22.97
C VAL A 5 20.73 -5.74 -22.76
N GLY A 6 21.34 -6.76 -22.15
CA GLY A 6 20.63 -7.99 -21.76
C GLY A 6 19.46 -7.70 -20.81
N VAL A 7 19.73 -6.96 -19.72
CA VAL A 7 18.70 -6.56 -18.75
C VAL A 7 17.59 -5.74 -19.41
N MET A 8 17.94 -4.75 -20.27
CA MET A 8 16.94 -3.96 -20.98
C MET A 8 16.01 -4.80 -21.85
N ILE A 9 16.54 -5.79 -22.57
CA ILE A 9 15.75 -6.71 -23.40
C ILE A 9 14.81 -7.55 -22.53
N ASP A 10 15.28 -8.03 -21.38
CA ASP A 10 14.45 -8.84 -20.50
C ASP A 10 13.39 -8.01 -19.78
N VAL A 11 13.70 -6.77 -19.37
CA VAL A 11 12.74 -5.81 -18.83
C VAL A 11 11.69 -5.44 -19.89
N GLU A 12 12.08 -5.22 -21.14
CA GLU A 12 11.14 -4.95 -22.24
C GLU A 12 10.16 -6.11 -22.43
N LYS A 13 10.64 -7.36 -22.43
CA LYS A 13 9.76 -8.54 -22.51
C LYS A 13 8.81 -8.60 -21.33
N ALA A 14 9.31 -8.41 -20.11
CA ALA A 14 8.49 -8.46 -18.90
C ALA A 14 7.42 -7.35 -18.88
N LEU A 15 7.77 -6.13 -19.28
CA LEU A 15 6.81 -5.03 -19.43
C LEU A 15 5.71 -5.35 -20.45
N ASN A 16 6.06 -6.01 -21.56
CA ASN A 16 5.06 -6.45 -22.53
C ASN A 16 4.10 -7.51 -21.95
N MET A 17 4.52 -8.31 -20.97
CA MET A 17 3.64 -9.25 -20.27
C MET A 17 2.61 -8.56 -19.38
N CYS A 18 2.84 -7.31 -18.96
CA CYS A 18 1.84 -6.49 -18.27
C CYS A 18 0.63 -6.14 -19.16
N MET A 19 0.69 -6.38 -20.46
CA MET A 19 -0.49 -6.31 -21.34
C MET A 19 -1.43 -7.51 -21.16
N GLU A 20 -0.95 -8.62 -20.60
CA GLU A 20 -1.75 -9.80 -20.31
C GLU A 20 -2.59 -9.61 -19.04
N LYS A 21 -3.63 -10.44 -18.88
CA LYS A 21 -4.51 -10.37 -17.70
C LYS A 21 -3.89 -10.95 -16.43
N ASP A 22 -2.83 -11.74 -16.55
CA ASP A 22 -2.20 -12.41 -15.41
C ASP A 22 -1.09 -11.54 -14.82
N LEU A 23 -1.48 -10.68 -13.87
CA LEU A 23 -0.54 -9.78 -13.18
C LEU A 23 0.42 -10.50 -12.25
N TYR A 24 0.06 -11.69 -11.78
CA TYR A 24 0.93 -12.47 -10.92
C TYR A 24 2.16 -12.90 -11.72
N SER A 25 1.96 -13.54 -12.88
CA SER A 25 3.06 -13.92 -13.76
C SER A 25 3.82 -12.70 -14.30
N ALA A 26 3.12 -11.67 -14.78
CA ALA A 26 3.78 -10.46 -15.28
C ALA A 26 4.64 -9.77 -14.21
N GLY A 27 4.15 -9.70 -12.97
CA GLY A 27 4.91 -9.17 -11.84
C GLY A 27 6.15 -10.00 -11.52
N LEU A 28 6.03 -11.33 -11.47
CA LEU A 28 7.18 -12.22 -11.24
C LEU A 28 8.25 -12.05 -12.33
N ASP A 29 7.83 -12.01 -13.59
CA ASP A 29 8.74 -11.83 -14.73
C ASP A 29 9.41 -10.46 -14.70
N PHE A 30 8.69 -9.41 -14.27
CA PHE A 30 9.25 -8.07 -14.09
C PHE A 30 10.38 -8.06 -13.05
N PHE A 31 10.13 -8.60 -11.84
CA PHE A 31 11.17 -8.67 -10.82
C PHE A 31 12.31 -9.62 -11.19
N SER A 32 12.01 -10.73 -11.88
CA SER A 32 13.04 -11.64 -12.37
C SER A 32 13.93 -10.99 -13.44
N ALA A 33 13.37 -10.16 -14.32
CA ALA A 33 14.13 -9.43 -15.34
C ALA A 33 15.07 -8.38 -14.72
N LEU A 34 14.70 -7.83 -13.56
CA LEU A 34 15.56 -6.97 -12.74
C LEU A 34 16.59 -7.76 -11.89
N GLY A 35 16.61 -9.10 -11.99
CA GLY A 35 17.59 -9.95 -11.29
C GLY A 35 17.26 -10.23 -9.82
N TYR A 36 16.04 -9.97 -9.36
CA TYR A 36 15.63 -10.31 -8.00
C TYR A 36 15.61 -11.84 -7.84
N PRO A 37 15.95 -12.38 -6.65
CA PRO A 37 15.86 -13.80 -6.38
C PRO A 37 14.40 -14.19 -6.13
N VAL A 38 13.63 -14.28 -7.21
CA VAL A 38 12.19 -14.56 -7.20
C VAL A 38 11.96 -16.04 -6.89
N GLU A 39 11.40 -16.32 -5.71
CA GLU A 39 10.83 -17.62 -5.35
C GLU A 39 9.30 -17.49 -5.33
N PRO A 40 8.59 -17.99 -6.37
CA PRO A 40 7.14 -17.93 -6.43
C PRO A 40 6.48 -18.66 -5.26
N LEU A 41 5.35 -18.12 -4.79
CA LEU A 41 4.50 -18.80 -3.81
C LEU A 41 3.94 -20.12 -4.36
N GLU A 42 3.72 -21.10 -3.49
CA GLU A 42 3.12 -22.39 -3.87
C GLU A 42 1.75 -22.24 -4.52
N ILE A 43 0.99 -21.21 -4.11
CA ILE A 43 -0.32 -20.87 -4.65
C ILE A 43 -0.25 -19.42 -5.10
N ALA A 44 -0.47 -19.19 -6.40
CA ALA A 44 -0.60 -17.85 -6.96
C ALA A 44 -1.79 -17.15 -6.29
N ILE A 45 -1.54 -15.96 -5.76
CA ILE A 45 -2.56 -15.10 -5.17
C ILE A 45 -2.86 -14.02 -6.19
N ASN A 46 -4.10 -13.95 -6.65
CA ASN A 46 -4.63 -12.87 -7.47
C ASN A 46 -6.09 -12.66 -7.05
N GLU A 47 -6.30 -11.74 -6.13
CA GLU A 47 -7.53 -11.63 -5.35
C GLU A 47 -8.00 -10.18 -5.26
N SER A 48 -9.24 -9.96 -4.81
CA SER A 48 -9.68 -8.62 -4.44
C SER A 48 -8.96 -8.13 -3.18
N MET A 49 -8.82 -6.80 -3.03
CA MET A 49 -8.15 -6.21 -1.87
C MET A 49 -8.78 -6.66 -0.54
N SER A 50 -10.11 -6.71 -0.45
CA SER A 50 -10.79 -7.22 0.75
C SER A 50 -10.44 -8.69 1.05
N ARG A 51 -10.35 -9.55 0.02
CA ARG A 51 -9.98 -10.95 0.23
C ARG A 51 -8.53 -11.09 0.67
N PHE A 52 -7.63 -10.30 0.09
CA PHE A 52 -6.24 -10.22 0.49
C PHE A 52 -6.10 -9.83 1.98
N VAL A 53 -6.76 -8.75 2.38
CA VAL A 53 -6.70 -8.22 3.75
C VAL A 53 -7.31 -9.17 4.78
N TYR A 54 -8.49 -9.76 4.52
CA TYR A 54 -9.20 -10.52 5.55
C TYR A 54 -8.85 -12.01 5.59
N TYR A 55 -8.34 -12.58 4.50
CA TYR A 55 -8.10 -14.03 4.40
C TYR A 55 -6.64 -14.40 4.12
N ILE A 56 -5.86 -13.55 3.46
CA ILE A 56 -4.49 -13.88 3.04
C ILE A 56 -3.45 -13.36 4.04
N SER A 57 -3.53 -12.08 4.43
CA SER A 57 -2.51 -11.45 5.29
C SER A 57 -2.47 -11.99 6.72
N LYS A 58 -3.58 -12.60 7.20
CA LYS A 58 -3.77 -13.11 8.57
C LYS A 58 -3.68 -12.06 9.69
N ASN A 59 -3.41 -10.80 9.36
CA ASN A 59 -3.40 -9.69 10.30
C ASN A 59 -4.77 -9.00 10.30
N HIS A 60 -5.34 -8.84 11.49
CA HIS A 60 -6.63 -8.18 11.68
C HIS A 60 -6.42 -6.70 11.98
N CYS A 61 -6.21 -5.90 10.94
CA CYS A 61 -6.16 -4.46 11.06
C CYS A 61 -7.56 -3.84 11.00
N ILE A 62 -7.79 -2.74 11.72
CA ILE A 62 -9.02 -1.95 11.62
C ILE A 62 -8.83 -0.89 10.53
N PHE A 63 -9.82 -0.74 9.66
CA PHE A 63 -9.80 0.27 8.58
C PHE A 63 -10.86 1.33 8.79
N GLY A 64 -10.46 2.59 8.67
CA GLY A 64 -11.37 3.73 8.59
C GLY A 64 -12.17 3.73 7.29
N SER A 65 -13.14 4.64 7.23
CA SER A 65 -14.02 4.75 6.05
C SER A 65 -13.25 5.13 4.78
N ASP A 66 -12.22 5.97 4.89
CA ASP A 66 -11.43 6.42 3.74
C ASP A 66 -10.45 5.35 3.27
N GLU A 67 -9.80 4.61 4.19
CA GLU A 67 -9.01 3.41 3.83
C GLU A 67 -9.88 2.40 3.06
N THR A 68 -11.11 2.17 3.54
CA THR A 68 -12.05 1.24 2.91
C THR A 68 -12.46 1.70 1.50
N LYS A 69 -12.73 2.99 1.31
CA LYS A 69 -13.01 3.54 -0.03
C LYS A 69 -11.84 3.37 -0.98
N ILE A 70 -10.61 3.59 -0.51
CA ILE A 70 -9.39 3.45 -1.32
C ILE A 70 -9.18 1.99 -1.73
N MET A 71 -9.46 1.03 -0.84
CA MET A 71 -9.38 -0.40 -1.16
C MET A 71 -10.33 -0.82 -2.29
N HIS A 72 -11.42 -0.09 -2.53
CA HIS A 72 -12.32 -0.36 -3.66
C HIS A 72 -11.75 0.07 -5.02
N SER A 73 -10.70 0.88 -5.05
CA SER A 73 -9.99 1.28 -6.28
C SER A 73 -8.99 0.22 -6.78
N VAL A 74 -8.99 -0.98 -6.19
CA VAL A 74 -8.12 -2.10 -6.56
C VAL A 74 -8.92 -3.11 -7.38
N ALA A 75 -8.54 -3.27 -8.65
CA ALA A 75 -9.07 -4.33 -9.50
C ALA A 75 -8.61 -5.71 -9.00
N SER A 76 -7.33 -5.80 -8.69
CA SER A 76 -6.72 -7.02 -8.18
C SER A 76 -5.41 -6.74 -7.45
N ILE A 77 -5.09 -7.59 -6.47
CA ILE A 77 -3.82 -7.60 -5.74
C ILE A 77 -3.25 -9.01 -5.73
N SER A 78 -1.94 -9.08 -5.95
CA SER A 78 -1.17 -10.31 -6.01
C SER A 78 0.05 -10.22 -5.10
N TRP A 79 0.20 -11.18 -4.19
CA TRP A 79 1.45 -11.35 -3.45
C TRP A 79 2.39 -12.16 -4.33
N LEU A 80 3.49 -11.56 -4.79
CA LEU A 80 4.40 -12.19 -5.75
C LEU A 80 5.38 -13.14 -5.06
N PHE A 81 6.22 -12.59 -4.18
CA PHE A 81 7.26 -13.29 -3.42
C PHE A 81 7.67 -12.45 -2.20
N THR A 82 8.53 -13.01 -1.35
CA THR A 82 9.09 -12.34 -0.19
C THR A 82 10.60 -12.53 -0.16
N LEU A 83 11.35 -11.42 -0.16
CA LEU A 83 12.79 -11.45 0.08
C LEU A 83 13.00 -11.73 1.57
N SER A 84 13.63 -12.86 1.91
CA SER A 84 13.88 -13.26 3.30
C SER A 84 15.06 -14.24 3.35
N ASN A 85 15.54 -14.59 4.54
CA ASN A 85 16.61 -15.59 4.68
C ASN A 85 16.24 -17.00 4.20
N ASN A 86 14.96 -17.27 3.93
CA ASN A 86 14.52 -18.55 3.37
C ASN A 86 14.94 -18.70 1.90
N VAL A 87 15.11 -17.58 1.20
CA VAL A 87 15.63 -17.53 -0.18
C VAL A 87 17.13 -17.81 -0.12
N LYS A 88 17.60 -18.79 -0.88
CA LYS A 88 18.98 -19.29 -0.78
C LYS A 88 20.01 -18.17 -1.01
N GLU A 89 19.77 -17.34 -2.01
CA GLU A 89 20.59 -16.20 -2.40
C GLU A 89 20.65 -15.10 -1.33
N LEU A 90 19.75 -15.10 -0.34
CA LEU A 90 19.67 -14.09 0.73
C LEU A 90 19.91 -14.68 2.13
N SER A 91 20.40 -15.92 2.20
CA SER A 91 20.70 -16.58 3.47
C SER A 91 21.77 -15.88 4.31
N HIS A 92 22.59 -15.01 3.69
CA HIS A 92 23.64 -14.23 4.37
C HIS A 92 23.17 -12.84 4.85
N VAL A 93 22.03 -12.34 4.37
CA VAL A 93 21.51 -11.01 4.71
C VAL A 93 21.07 -10.98 6.17
N GLN A 94 21.55 -10.03 6.96
CA GLN A 94 21.22 -10.00 8.39
C GLN A 94 19.81 -9.47 8.67
N ASN A 95 19.19 -10.01 9.70
CA ASN A 95 17.99 -9.43 10.32
C ASN A 95 18.42 -8.32 11.29
N VAL A 96 17.61 -7.26 11.39
CA VAL A 96 17.90 -6.13 12.28
C VAL A 96 16.65 -5.73 13.06
N ILE A 97 16.83 -5.24 14.27
CA ILE A 97 15.74 -4.67 15.08
C ILE A 97 15.92 -3.16 15.10
N ILE A 98 14.89 -2.44 14.67
CA ILE A 98 14.85 -0.97 14.70
C ILE A 98 13.59 -0.57 15.46
N GLU A 99 13.75 0.23 16.52
CA GLU A 99 12.63 0.72 17.35
C GLU A 99 11.66 -0.40 17.76
N ASN A 100 12.20 -1.51 18.27
CA ASN A 100 11.49 -2.72 18.69
C ASN A 100 10.79 -3.52 17.58
N LYS A 101 10.97 -3.16 16.31
CA LYS A 101 10.45 -3.91 15.16
C LYS A 101 11.54 -4.75 14.49
N LEU A 102 11.30 -6.05 14.36
CA LEU A 102 12.21 -6.96 13.65
C LEU A 102 12.00 -6.83 12.14
N ILE A 103 13.05 -6.42 11.45
CA ILE A 103 13.12 -6.36 9.99
C ILE A 103 13.88 -7.59 9.51
N SER A 104 13.15 -8.53 8.93
CA SER A 104 13.68 -9.83 8.49
C SER A 104 13.25 -10.23 7.08
N SER A 105 12.43 -9.40 6.44
CA SER A 105 11.95 -9.65 5.09
C SER A 105 11.45 -8.38 4.43
N ILE A 106 11.30 -8.44 3.10
CA ILE A 106 10.66 -7.41 2.27
C ILE A 106 9.61 -8.12 1.42
N SER A 107 8.35 -7.68 1.52
CA SER A 107 7.24 -8.28 0.77
C SER A 107 7.07 -7.59 -0.58
N CYS A 108 7.01 -8.36 -1.66
CA CYS A 108 6.85 -7.85 -3.02
C CYS A 108 5.47 -8.19 -3.56
N LEU A 109 4.72 -7.16 -3.97
CA LEU A 109 3.34 -7.27 -4.42
C LEU A 109 3.14 -6.64 -5.80
N CYS A 110 2.07 -7.06 -6.49
CA CYS A 110 1.55 -6.37 -7.66
C CYS A 110 0.09 -5.98 -7.43
N VAL A 111 -0.29 -4.79 -7.85
CA VAL A 111 -1.65 -4.25 -7.69
C VAL A 111 -2.08 -3.61 -9.01
N GLU A 112 -3.26 -3.98 -9.50
CA GLU A 112 -3.92 -3.26 -10.60
C GLU A 112 -4.96 -2.29 -10.06
N LEU A 113 -4.84 -1.04 -10.48
CA LEU A 113 -5.72 0.05 -10.09
C LEU A 113 -6.89 0.18 -11.07
N ASP A 114 -8.09 0.30 -10.53
CA ASP A 114 -9.30 0.69 -11.25
C ASP A 114 -9.74 2.08 -10.78
N CYS A 115 -9.09 3.11 -11.33
CA CYS A 115 -9.31 4.49 -10.94
C CYS A 115 -9.11 5.47 -12.10
N ALA A 116 -9.49 6.74 -11.88
CA ALA A 116 -9.22 7.80 -12.83
C ALA A 116 -7.71 8.11 -12.89
N LEU A 117 -7.24 8.52 -14.08
CA LEU A 117 -5.83 8.84 -14.32
C LEU A 117 -5.27 9.88 -13.32
N ASN A 118 -6.09 10.86 -12.92
CA ASN A 118 -5.65 11.93 -12.05
C ASN A 118 -5.45 11.50 -10.59
N ASP A 119 -6.02 10.36 -10.18
CA ASP A 119 -5.99 9.90 -8.78
C ASP A 119 -4.94 8.80 -8.54
N ARG A 120 -4.38 8.24 -9.62
CA ARG A 120 -3.58 7.00 -9.57
C ARG A 120 -2.35 7.08 -8.66
N SER A 121 -1.63 8.20 -8.63
CA SER A 121 -0.43 8.33 -7.80
C SER A 121 -0.78 8.50 -6.32
N ILE A 122 -1.84 9.26 -6.02
CA ILE A 122 -2.35 9.42 -4.65
C ILE A 122 -2.89 8.08 -4.14
N LEU A 123 -3.64 7.35 -4.96
CA LEU A 123 -4.15 6.03 -4.62
C LEU A 123 -3.01 5.01 -4.44
N ALA A 124 -2.00 4.99 -5.31
CA ALA A 124 -0.82 4.14 -5.15
C ALA A 124 -0.10 4.43 -3.82
N SER A 125 0.08 5.71 -3.48
CA SER A 125 0.65 6.11 -2.19
C SER A 125 -0.16 5.55 -1.02
N ASN A 126 -1.45 5.88 -0.95
CA ASN A 126 -2.33 5.46 0.14
C ASN A 126 -2.47 3.93 0.23
N LEU A 127 -2.57 3.23 -0.90
CA LEU A 127 -2.63 1.77 -0.92
C LEU A 127 -1.33 1.15 -0.42
N THR A 128 -0.18 1.74 -0.72
CA THR A 128 1.11 1.27 -0.18
C THR A 128 1.11 1.38 1.35
N LYS A 129 0.56 2.47 1.92
CA LYS A 129 0.38 2.61 3.37
C LYS A 129 -0.52 1.54 3.96
N ILE A 130 -1.68 1.31 3.35
CA ILE A 130 -2.63 0.28 3.78
C ILE A 130 -1.99 -1.11 3.73
N ILE A 131 -1.29 -1.44 2.64
CA ILE A 131 -0.60 -2.73 2.47
C ILE A 131 0.53 -2.87 3.51
N CYS A 132 1.30 -1.82 3.77
CA CYS A 132 2.35 -1.82 4.78
C CYS A 132 1.79 -2.04 6.19
N LYS A 133 0.62 -1.46 6.50
CA LYS A 133 -0.15 -1.73 7.74
C LYS A 133 -0.60 -3.17 7.84
N VAL A 134 -1.16 -3.71 6.75
CA VAL A 134 -1.63 -5.09 6.70
C VAL A 134 -0.50 -6.10 6.91
N LEU A 135 0.66 -5.89 6.30
CA LEU A 135 1.75 -6.86 6.32
C LEU A 135 2.77 -6.67 7.45
N ASP A 136 2.72 -5.53 8.15
CA ASP A 136 3.66 -5.13 9.20
C ASP A 136 5.15 -5.36 8.86
N SER A 137 5.50 -5.24 7.59
CA SER A 137 6.85 -5.45 7.05
C SER A 137 7.16 -4.41 5.98
N PRO A 138 8.43 -4.16 5.63
CA PRO A 138 8.77 -3.36 4.46
C PRO A 138 8.13 -3.95 3.21
N VAL A 139 7.52 -3.09 2.39
CA VAL A 139 6.82 -3.51 1.16
C VAL A 139 7.38 -2.81 -0.06
N VAL A 140 7.41 -3.55 -1.17
CA VAL A 140 7.62 -3.02 -2.51
C VAL A 140 6.43 -3.47 -3.37
N VAL A 141 5.74 -2.50 -3.97
CA VAL A 141 4.50 -2.73 -4.71
C VAL A 141 4.66 -2.26 -6.15
N LEU A 142 4.45 -3.15 -7.10
CA LEU A 142 4.33 -2.85 -8.52
C LEU A 142 2.87 -2.53 -8.84
N PHE A 143 2.57 -1.25 -9.03
CA PHE A 143 1.25 -0.81 -9.49
C PHE A 143 1.16 -0.86 -11.01
N LYS A 144 0.03 -1.34 -11.52
CA LYS A 144 -0.38 -1.23 -12.92
C LYS A 144 -1.62 -0.33 -13.00
N HIS A 145 -1.58 0.62 -13.92
CA HIS A 145 -2.74 1.44 -14.30
C HIS A 145 -2.72 1.68 -15.80
N ALA A 146 -3.79 1.28 -16.49
CA ALA A 146 -3.84 1.27 -17.95
C ALA A 146 -2.60 0.60 -18.56
N ASP A 147 -1.85 1.31 -19.41
CA ASP A 147 -0.64 0.87 -20.12
C ASP A 147 0.67 1.30 -19.42
N GLN A 148 0.62 1.57 -18.11
CA GLN A 148 1.77 2.05 -17.34
C GLN A 148 1.94 1.28 -16.03
N VAL A 149 3.18 1.21 -15.56
CA VAL A 149 3.54 0.68 -14.25
C VAL A 149 4.28 1.71 -13.40
N LEU A 150 4.14 1.59 -12.09
CA LEU A 150 4.87 2.39 -11.09
C LEU A 150 5.32 1.45 -9.98
N MET A 151 6.53 1.65 -9.45
CA MET A 151 6.95 1.02 -8.22
C MET A 151 6.73 1.95 -7.04
N ALA A 152 6.24 1.40 -5.94
CA ALA A 152 6.10 2.09 -4.69
C ALA A 152 6.75 1.29 -3.57
N SER A 153 7.26 1.95 -2.55
CA SER A 153 7.77 1.28 -1.37
C SER A 153 7.48 2.07 -0.11
N MET A 154 7.24 1.35 0.98
CA MET A 154 7.06 1.92 2.29
C MET A 154 7.49 0.94 3.38
N PHE A 155 7.90 1.49 4.51
CA PHE A 155 8.15 0.76 5.72
C PHE A 155 7.70 1.62 6.91
N MET A 156 6.89 1.03 7.79
CA MET A 156 6.47 1.68 9.04
C MET A 156 7.40 1.30 10.18
N ILE A 157 7.97 2.32 10.84
CA ILE A 157 8.80 2.19 12.04
C ILE A 157 8.00 2.72 13.23
N ASN A 158 7.99 1.97 14.33
CA ASN A 158 7.27 2.34 15.55
C ASN A 158 7.92 3.57 16.20
N GLY A 159 7.15 4.61 16.47
CA GLY A 159 7.65 5.85 17.09
C GLY A 159 7.87 7.00 16.10
N VAL A 160 7.75 6.74 14.80
CA VAL A 160 7.55 7.77 13.79
C VAL A 160 6.07 8.09 13.75
N GLU A 161 5.69 9.37 13.92
CA GLU A 161 4.29 9.78 13.82
C GLU A 161 3.73 9.40 12.44
N ALA A 162 2.46 8.98 12.37
CA ALA A 162 1.86 8.51 11.12
C ALA A 162 1.90 9.57 9.98
N LYS A 163 1.95 10.85 10.36
CA LYS A 163 2.14 12.00 9.45
C LYS A 163 3.53 12.08 8.79
N ASP A 164 4.55 11.46 9.40
CA ASP A 164 5.94 11.49 8.94
C ASP A 164 6.31 10.24 8.13
N LEU A 165 5.39 9.28 8.02
CA LEU A 165 5.56 8.08 7.20
C LEU A 165 5.41 8.40 5.71
N LYS A 166 6.53 8.40 4.99
CA LYS A 166 6.60 8.69 3.56
C LYS A 166 6.47 7.43 2.72
N THR A 167 5.74 7.54 1.62
CA THR A 167 5.74 6.53 0.56
C THR A 167 6.68 6.97 -0.55
N PHE A 168 7.61 6.10 -0.93
CA PHE A 168 8.49 6.35 -2.06
C PHE A 168 7.81 5.85 -3.31
N LEU A 169 7.54 6.73 -4.27
CA LEU A 169 6.94 6.42 -5.55
C LEU A 169 7.94 6.67 -6.66
N SER A 170 7.94 5.82 -7.68
CA SER A 170 8.61 6.08 -8.95
C SER A 170 7.76 6.89 -9.92
N ASP A 171 8.32 7.19 -11.07
CA ASP A 171 7.54 7.63 -12.22
C ASP A 171 6.62 6.50 -12.73
N TRP A 172 5.65 6.88 -13.56
CA TRP A 172 4.84 5.93 -14.33
C TRP A 172 5.57 5.59 -15.64
N TYR A 173 6.00 4.35 -15.77
CA TYR A 173 6.70 3.84 -16.95
C TYR A 173 5.72 3.20 -17.92
N PRO A 174 5.61 3.71 -19.16
CA PRO A 174 4.75 3.12 -20.16
C PRO A 174 5.33 1.80 -20.67
N PHE A 175 4.43 0.82 -20.86
CA PHE A 175 4.77 -0.45 -21.49
C PHE A 175 4.07 -0.67 -22.85
N ASN A 176 3.22 0.26 -23.28
CA ASN A 176 2.59 0.22 -24.59
C ASN A 176 2.45 1.64 -25.22
N PRO A 177 3.38 2.06 -26.09
CA PRO A 177 4.66 1.42 -26.39
C PRO A 177 5.67 1.64 -25.25
N VAL A 178 6.59 0.68 -25.09
CA VAL A 178 7.74 0.81 -24.19
C VAL A 178 8.65 1.94 -24.67
N GLN A 179 9.09 2.82 -23.76
CA GLN A 179 10.02 3.92 -24.06
C GLN A 179 11.46 3.54 -23.69
N GLU A 180 12.43 3.97 -24.49
CA GLU A 180 13.86 3.69 -24.25
C GLU A 180 14.34 4.28 -22.93
N ASP A 181 13.93 5.50 -22.60
CA ASP A 181 14.27 6.15 -21.32
C ASP A 181 13.69 5.39 -20.12
N ALA A 182 12.49 4.81 -20.26
CA ALA A 182 11.89 3.96 -19.24
C ALA A 182 12.70 2.67 -19.04
N LEU A 183 13.11 2.01 -20.14
CA LEU A 183 13.96 0.82 -20.08
C LEU A 183 15.32 1.10 -19.46
N MET A 184 15.95 2.22 -19.81
CA MET A 184 17.24 2.62 -19.24
C MET A 184 17.14 2.84 -17.73
N THR A 185 16.10 3.52 -17.27
CA THR A 185 15.85 3.75 -15.84
C THR A 185 15.57 2.43 -15.13
N LEU A 186 14.61 1.64 -15.61
CA LEU A 186 14.23 0.38 -14.97
C LEU A 186 15.39 -0.64 -14.96
N ALA A 187 16.15 -0.77 -16.05
CA ALA A 187 17.31 -1.65 -16.09
C ALA A 187 18.43 -1.24 -15.10
N SER A 188 18.48 0.03 -14.69
CA SER A 188 19.41 0.46 -13.64
C SER A 188 19.05 -0.06 -12.25
N TRP A 189 17.80 -0.51 -12.05
CA TRP A 189 17.28 -1.05 -10.79
C TRP A 189 17.57 -2.56 -10.63
N THR A 190 18.69 -3.00 -11.20
CA THR A 190 19.12 -4.40 -11.09
C THR A 190 19.44 -4.74 -9.64
N PHE A 191 18.98 -5.90 -9.16
CA PHE A 191 19.11 -6.32 -7.76
C PHE A 191 20.56 -6.34 -7.24
N ASP A 192 21.52 -6.71 -8.11
CA ASP A 192 22.96 -6.74 -7.81
C ASP A 192 23.54 -5.38 -7.38
N ASN A 193 22.81 -4.27 -7.59
CA ASN A 193 23.25 -2.95 -7.21
C ASN A 193 22.94 -2.59 -5.75
N TYR A 194 22.18 -3.41 -5.02
CA TYR A 194 21.72 -3.10 -3.67
C TYR A 194 22.59 -3.71 -2.57
N CYS A 195 22.63 -3.05 -1.41
CA CYS A 195 23.31 -3.53 -0.21
C CYS A 195 22.62 -4.77 0.37
N ASP A 196 23.38 -5.85 0.57
CA ASP A 196 22.92 -7.12 1.12
C ASP A 196 23.38 -7.35 2.57
N ALA A 197 23.86 -6.29 3.25
CA ALA A 197 24.36 -6.39 4.62
C ALA A 197 23.25 -6.78 5.61
N ASN A 198 22.10 -6.12 5.52
CA ASN A 198 20.91 -6.42 6.30
C ASN A 198 19.63 -5.98 5.55
N PHE A 199 18.48 -6.52 5.94
CA PHE A 199 17.22 -6.23 5.25
C PHE A 199 16.77 -4.76 5.30
N TYR A 200 17.17 -4.01 6.33
CA TYR A 200 16.88 -2.58 6.38
C TYR A 200 17.68 -1.80 5.34
N MET A 201 18.99 -2.04 5.23
CA MET A 201 19.84 -1.40 4.22
C MET A 201 19.40 -1.78 2.81
N LEU A 202 19.09 -3.06 2.58
CA LEU A 202 18.53 -3.52 1.31
C LEU A 202 17.24 -2.77 0.95
N TYR A 203 16.32 -2.67 1.91
CA TYR A 203 15.06 -1.93 1.72
C TYR A 203 15.30 -0.44 1.46
N MET A 204 16.21 0.21 2.20
CA MET A 204 16.48 1.63 2.00
C MET A 204 17.05 1.86 0.60
N ASP A 205 18.01 1.06 0.14
CA ASP A 205 18.57 1.19 -1.21
C ASP A 205 17.49 1.03 -2.30
N LEU A 206 16.57 0.07 -2.12
CA LEU A 206 15.40 -0.11 -2.97
C LEU A 206 14.51 1.14 -2.97
N ALA A 207 14.15 1.64 -1.79
CA ALA A 207 13.28 2.79 -1.61
C ALA A 207 13.87 4.06 -2.24
N TYR A 208 15.16 4.31 -2.02
CA TYR A 208 15.88 5.44 -2.62
C TYR A 208 15.93 5.35 -4.15
N THR A 209 16.08 4.14 -4.68
CA THR A 209 16.12 3.91 -6.14
C THR A 209 14.75 4.16 -6.79
N ILE A 210 13.67 3.79 -6.09
CA ILE A 210 12.28 3.99 -6.53
C ILE A 210 11.87 5.47 -6.41
N ALA A 211 12.36 6.19 -5.41
CA ALA A 211 11.87 7.50 -5.03
C ALA A 211 12.01 8.59 -6.11
N ARG A 212 10.92 9.32 -6.35
CA ARG A 212 10.93 10.55 -7.14
C ARG A 212 11.87 11.61 -6.55
N PRO A 213 12.60 12.35 -7.40
CA PRO A 213 13.57 13.36 -6.96
C PRO A 213 13.07 14.41 -5.96
N TYR A 214 11.80 14.86 -6.06
CA TYR A 214 11.29 15.90 -5.16
C TYR A 214 11.14 15.46 -3.70
N LEU A 215 11.14 14.15 -3.43
CA LEU A 215 11.12 13.63 -2.06
C LEU A 215 12.43 13.95 -1.30
N PHE A 216 13.49 14.35 -2.03
CA PHE A 216 14.81 14.69 -1.50
C PHE A 216 15.09 16.20 -1.45
N ASN A 217 14.10 17.05 -1.71
CA ASN A 217 14.31 18.50 -1.67
C ASN A 217 14.43 19.02 -0.22
N GLU A 218 15.33 19.98 0.01
CA GLU A 218 15.92 20.35 1.32
C GLU A 218 14.91 20.82 2.40
N ASP A 219 13.69 21.18 2.03
CA ASP A 219 12.64 21.61 2.98
C ASP A 219 12.12 20.48 3.90
N TYR A 220 12.48 19.20 3.63
CA TYR A 220 11.94 18.02 4.34
C TYR A 220 12.97 17.16 5.09
N GLY A 221 14.12 17.74 5.46
CA GLY A 221 14.90 17.31 6.63
C GLY A 221 15.60 15.95 6.59
N PHE A 222 15.77 15.32 5.43
CA PHE A 222 16.54 14.07 5.32
C PHE A 222 17.81 14.27 4.49
N LEU A 223 18.95 14.21 5.19
CA LEU A 223 20.32 13.98 4.72
C LEU A 223 20.78 14.75 3.47
N ASN A 224 21.69 15.70 3.67
CA ASN A 224 22.57 16.26 2.64
C ASN A 224 23.33 15.13 1.92
N PHE A 225 22.75 14.59 0.86
CA PHE A 225 23.42 13.59 0.05
C PHE A 225 24.12 14.28 -1.11
N ASN A 226 25.45 14.19 -1.14
CA ASN A 226 26.25 14.68 -2.24
C ASN A 226 26.20 13.65 -3.38
N PRO A 227 25.61 13.98 -4.55
CA PRO A 227 25.47 13.04 -5.66
C PRO A 227 26.82 12.59 -6.25
N ASN A 228 27.95 13.22 -5.85
CA ASN A 228 29.30 12.83 -6.24
C ASN A 228 30.06 12.01 -5.17
N SER A 229 29.49 11.77 -3.99
CA SER A 229 30.08 10.83 -3.04
C SER A 229 29.39 9.48 -3.20
N SER A 230 30.16 8.45 -3.54
CA SER A 230 29.85 7.08 -3.12
C SER A 230 29.30 7.13 -1.70
N ALA A 231 28.07 6.67 -1.49
CA ALA A 231 27.37 6.75 -0.22
C ALA A 231 28.12 5.93 0.83
N VAL A 232 29.15 6.53 1.43
CA VAL A 232 29.78 6.00 2.64
C VAL A 232 28.89 6.46 3.79
N SER A 233 27.84 5.70 4.07
CA SER A 233 27.09 5.83 5.31
C SER A 233 27.99 5.32 6.43
N THR A 234 28.65 6.27 7.10
CA THR A 234 29.44 5.99 8.31
C THR A 234 28.46 5.70 9.44
N TYR A 235 28.34 4.44 9.84
CA TYR A 235 27.69 4.08 11.10
C TYR A 235 28.70 4.22 12.25
N PHE A 236 28.28 4.83 13.35
CA PHE A 236 29.02 4.83 14.60
C PHE A 236 28.36 3.80 15.52
N GLU A 237 28.95 2.61 15.62
CA GLU A 237 28.60 1.65 16.65
C GLU A 237 29.86 1.48 17.53
N ASN A 238 29.75 1.83 18.82
CA ASN A 238 30.83 1.67 19.81
C ASN A 238 32.18 2.36 19.47
N ASP A 239 32.16 3.61 18.99
CA ASP A 239 33.36 4.40 18.63
C ASP A 239 34.26 3.78 17.53
N GLU A 240 33.81 2.71 16.86
CA GLU A 240 34.49 2.12 15.71
C GLU A 240 33.82 2.59 14.41
N VAL A 241 34.64 3.15 13.50
CA VAL A 241 34.20 3.60 12.18
C VAL A 241 34.05 2.39 11.27
N ILE A 242 32.82 1.96 11.03
CA ILE A 242 32.52 0.93 10.03
C ILE A 242 32.24 1.64 8.69
N VAL A 243 33.19 1.51 7.76
CA VAL A 243 33.04 2.03 6.39
C VAL A 243 32.22 1.02 5.58
N ILE A 244 30.95 1.34 5.34
CA ILE A 244 30.11 0.59 4.40
C ILE A 244 30.22 1.26 3.03
N ASN A 245 30.72 0.53 2.03
CA ASN A 245 30.78 1.00 0.65
C ASN A 245 29.38 0.87 0.01
N GLY A 246 28.54 1.90 0.13
CA GLY A 246 27.22 1.96 -0.50
C GLY A 246 27.24 2.68 -1.85
N ILE A 247 26.73 1.99 -2.88
CA ILE A 247 26.12 2.49 -4.13
C ILE A 247 27.00 3.34 -5.10
N ARG A 248 27.03 2.89 -6.36
CA ARG A 248 27.29 3.73 -7.55
C ARG A 248 25.95 4.16 -8.14
N TYR A 249 25.47 5.35 -7.78
CA TYR A 249 24.23 5.86 -8.38
C TYR A 249 24.47 6.20 -9.85
N PHE A 250 23.62 5.68 -10.73
CA PHE A 250 23.42 6.22 -12.07
C PHE A 250 22.00 6.77 -12.16
N CYS A 251 21.68 7.76 -11.33
CA CYS A 251 20.59 8.64 -11.69
C CYS A 251 21.13 9.59 -12.77
N PRO A 252 20.45 9.77 -13.93
CA PRO A 252 20.90 10.74 -14.90
C PRO A 252 20.94 12.11 -14.23
N VAL A 253 22.15 12.61 -13.95
CA VAL A 253 22.42 13.92 -13.32
C VAL A 253 21.60 15.05 -13.97
N ILE A 254 21.27 14.88 -15.25
CA ILE A 254 20.47 15.79 -16.08
C ILE A 254 19.02 15.97 -15.58
N ILE A 255 18.41 14.95 -14.95
CA ILE A 255 17.03 15.02 -14.45
C ILE A 255 16.98 15.83 -13.15
N TYR A 256 17.93 15.62 -12.25
CA TYR A 256 18.01 16.38 -10.99
C TYR A 256 18.14 17.88 -11.26
N GLU A 257 19.06 18.30 -12.14
CA GLU A 257 19.28 19.72 -12.42
C GLU A 257 18.02 20.44 -12.92
N LYS A 258 17.17 19.79 -13.73
CA LYS A 258 15.93 20.39 -14.23
C LYS A 258 14.79 20.43 -13.20
N ILE A 259 14.71 19.44 -12.31
CA ILE A 259 13.65 19.37 -11.29
C ILE A 259 13.87 20.43 -10.19
N TYR A 260 15.11 20.81 -9.88
CA TYR A 260 15.35 21.93 -8.96
C TYR A 260 14.96 23.29 -9.53
N GLU A 261 14.82 23.42 -10.85
CA GLU A 261 14.44 24.68 -11.52
C GLU A 261 12.92 24.85 -11.70
N ILE A 262 12.15 23.76 -11.61
CA ILE A 262 10.71 23.73 -11.89
C ILE A 262 9.95 23.26 -10.64
N ASP A 263 8.85 23.91 -10.26
CA ASP A 263 8.01 23.44 -9.16
C ASP A 263 7.60 21.97 -9.42
N PRO A 264 7.87 21.02 -8.51
CA PRO A 264 7.48 19.62 -8.68
C PRO A 264 6.00 19.43 -9.01
N ARG A 265 5.13 20.33 -8.55
CA ARG A 265 3.70 20.29 -8.89
C ARG A 265 3.45 20.53 -10.37
N GLU A 266 4.22 21.42 -10.99
CA GLU A 266 4.14 21.70 -12.42
C GLU A 266 4.72 20.56 -13.25
N PHE A 267 5.80 19.94 -12.78
CA PHE A 267 6.44 18.82 -13.49
C PHE A 267 5.58 17.55 -13.47
N TYR A 268 5.07 17.17 -12.29
CA TYR A 268 4.31 15.93 -12.11
C TYR A 268 2.80 16.11 -12.34
N GLY A 269 2.28 17.34 -12.32
CA GLY A 269 0.86 17.61 -12.53
C GLY A 269 -0.01 16.84 -11.51
N SER A 270 -0.99 16.08 -12.01
CA SER A 270 -1.87 15.24 -11.17
C SER A 270 -1.15 14.06 -10.52
N ASP A 271 0.03 13.66 -11.03
CA ASP A 271 0.82 12.62 -10.40
C ASP A 271 1.64 13.13 -9.21
N TYR A 272 1.71 14.44 -8.95
CA TYR A 272 2.35 14.97 -7.75
C TYR A 272 1.60 14.50 -6.50
N VAL A 273 2.32 13.91 -5.55
CA VAL A 273 1.76 13.49 -4.27
C VAL A 273 2.38 14.32 -3.15
N ASN A 274 1.54 15.05 -2.44
CA ASN A 274 1.88 15.75 -1.21
C ASN A 274 1.57 14.82 -0.03
N ASP A 275 2.56 14.49 0.79
CA ASP A 275 2.38 13.62 1.95
C ASP A 275 1.31 14.16 2.92
N LYS A 276 1.08 15.48 2.96
CA LYS A 276 0.02 16.10 3.79
C LYS A 276 -1.40 15.87 3.27
N GLU A 277 -1.56 15.49 2.00
CA GLU A 277 -2.85 15.24 1.35
C GLU A 277 -3.17 13.73 1.28
N THR A 278 -2.23 12.90 1.70
CA THR A 278 -2.43 11.45 1.81
C THR A 278 -3.17 11.12 3.10
N ILE A 279 -3.89 9.99 3.12
CA ILE A 279 -4.60 9.58 4.34
C ILE A 279 -3.58 9.25 5.44
N GLU A 280 -3.95 9.60 6.67
CA GLU A 280 -3.26 9.12 7.85
C GLU A 280 -3.73 7.70 8.13
N VAL A 281 -2.78 6.76 8.10
CA VAL A 281 -3.07 5.36 8.40
C VAL A 281 -2.81 5.15 9.88
N LEU A 282 -3.89 5.00 10.65
CA LEU A 282 -3.81 4.73 12.08
C LEU A 282 -3.15 3.35 12.28
N THR A 283 -2.03 3.32 12.99
CA THR A 283 -1.42 2.09 13.49
C THR A 283 -2.23 1.58 14.68
N ASP A 284 -2.31 0.26 14.85
CA ASP A 284 -2.99 -0.38 15.98
C ASP A 284 -2.16 -0.18 17.27
N ASP A 285 -2.08 1.06 17.76
CA ASP A 285 -1.56 1.36 19.09
C ASP A 285 -2.74 1.22 20.08
N PRO A 286 -2.73 0.23 21.00
CA PRO A 286 -3.88 -0.09 21.84
C PRO A 286 -4.29 1.02 22.82
N GLU A 287 -3.49 2.07 22.96
CA GLU A 287 -3.74 3.16 23.89
C GLU A 287 -4.87 4.11 23.44
N TRP A 288 -5.18 4.20 22.14
CA TRP A 288 -6.15 5.19 21.64
C TRP A 288 -7.55 4.62 21.41
N MET A 289 -7.71 3.30 21.58
CA MET A 289 -8.90 2.58 21.11
C MET A 289 -10.04 2.48 22.13
N PHE A 290 -9.88 3.00 23.34
CA PHE A 290 -10.95 2.98 24.35
C PHE A 290 -11.61 4.34 24.58
N ASP A 291 -10.91 5.47 24.39
CA ASP A 291 -11.50 6.77 24.73
C ASP A 291 -12.56 7.22 23.72
N ASP A 292 -12.37 6.97 22.41
CA ASP A 292 -13.34 7.38 21.37
C ASP A 292 -14.59 6.47 21.27
N LEU A 293 -14.56 5.29 21.89
CA LEU A 293 -15.71 4.36 21.91
C LEU A 293 -16.68 4.65 23.06
N PHE A 294 -16.26 5.40 24.08
CA PHE A 294 -17.12 5.80 25.22
C PHE A 294 -17.67 7.24 25.11
N ASP A 295 -17.12 8.07 24.22
CA ASP A 295 -17.64 9.44 23.97
C ASP A 295 -18.83 9.48 22.99
N GLN A 296 -19.43 8.33 22.63
CA GLN A 296 -20.72 8.24 21.94
C GLN A 296 -21.93 8.07 22.88
N GLU A 297 -21.79 8.33 24.18
CA GLU A 297 -22.92 8.51 25.10
C GLU A 297 -23.45 9.95 25.07
N GLU A 298 -24.06 10.38 23.96
CA GLU A 298 -25.04 11.47 23.97
C GLU A 298 -26.10 11.26 22.87
N PHE A 299 -26.70 10.06 22.85
CA PHE A 299 -28.04 9.90 22.30
C PHE A 299 -29.03 10.43 23.35
N GLU A 300 -29.35 11.73 23.29
CA GLU A 300 -30.51 12.26 24.00
C GLU A 300 -31.80 11.66 23.38
N PRO A 301 -32.63 10.93 24.15
CA PRO A 301 -33.94 10.50 23.68
C PRO A 301 -34.95 11.61 23.95
N ASP A 302 -35.59 12.08 22.87
CA ASP A 302 -36.86 12.81 22.78
C ASP A 302 -37.39 13.50 24.05
N SER A 303 -37.35 14.83 24.07
CA SER A 303 -38.39 15.63 24.73
C SER A 303 -39.43 16.09 23.71
N MET A 304 -40.53 15.35 23.61
CA MET A 304 -41.79 15.83 23.03
C MET A 304 -42.25 17.12 23.74
N ASN A 305 -42.61 18.13 22.95
CA ASN A 305 -43.67 19.14 23.13
C ASN A 305 -43.72 19.88 21.76
N GLY A 306 -44.67 19.69 20.86
CA GLY A 306 -46.11 19.90 21.00
C GLY A 306 -46.48 21.16 20.20
N GLU A 307 -47.35 21.01 19.19
CA GLU A 307 -48.10 22.07 18.45
C GLU A 307 -47.25 22.90 17.45
N ASP A 308 -47.60 23.23 16.20
CA ASP A 308 -48.84 23.20 15.43
C ASP A 308 -48.50 23.37 13.90
N ASP A 309 -49.37 22.80 13.06
CA ASP A 309 -49.92 23.39 11.82
C ASP A 309 -49.18 23.48 10.45
N LEU A 310 -49.78 22.74 9.49
CA LEU A 310 -50.25 23.11 8.13
C LEU A 310 -49.51 22.58 6.87
N ASP A 311 -50.08 21.48 6.36
CA ASP A 311 -50.75 21.29 5.05
C ASP A 311 -50.06 21.58 3.68
N ASN A 312 -50.31 20.60 2.78
CA ASN A 312 -50.37 20.62 1.30
C ASN A 312 -49.04 20.65 0.52
N ASP A 313 -48.80 19.88 -0.55
CA ASP A 313 -49.64 19.17 -1.54
C ASP A 313 -48.69 18.16 -2.26
N GLY A 314 -48.96 16.86 -2.42
CA GLY A 314 -49.81 16.31 -3.49
C GLY A 314 -49.02 15.95 -4.77
N GLY A 315 -48.72 14.66 -5.02
CA GLY A 315 -48.17 14.24 -6.33
C GLY A 315 -47.71 12.77 -6.47
N ARG A 316 -48.66 11.86 -6.70
CA ARG A 316 -48.49 10.43 -7.09
C ARG A 316 -47.89 10.25 -8.50
N PHE A 317 -47.03 9.26 -8.70
CA PHE A 317 -46.93 8.33 -9.87
C PHE A 317 -46.06 7.13 -9.43
N GLU A 318 -46.63 5.99 -9.04
CA GLU A 318 -46.94 4.81 -9.87
C GLU A 318 -45.76 4.18 -10.63
N ASN A 319 -45.01 3.34 -9.90
CA ASN A 319 -44.69 1.93 -10.16
C ASN A 319 -44.80 1.38 -11.60
N ASN A 320 -43.70 0.80 -12.13
CA ASN A 320 -43.58 -0.64 -12.42
C ASN A 320 -42.31 -0.97 -13.23
N GLY A 321 -41.45 -1.79 -12.64
CA GLY A 321 -40.27 -2.42 -13.25
C GLY A 321 -39.74 -3.49 -12.30
N GLU A 322 -40.47 -4.60 -12.23
CA GLU A 322 -40.37 -5.74 -11.32
C GLU A 322 -38.95 -6.32 -11.15
N LEU A 323 -38.54 -6.54 -9.89
CA LEU A 323 -37.69 -7.66 -9.51
C LEU A 323 -38.35 -8.39 -8.34
N LEU A 324 -38.94 -9.53 -8.68
CA LEU A 324 -39.57 -10.50 -7.80
C LEU A 324 -38.53 -11.05 -6.81
N ILE A 325 -38.68 -10.72 -5.51
CA ILE A 325 -38.17 -11.56 -4.43
C ILE A 325 -39.39 -12.02 -3.63
N ASN A 326 -39.56 -13.33 -3.62
CA ASN A 326 -40.61 -14.09 -2.96
C ASN A 326 -40.83 -13.67 -1.51
N GLU A 327 -42.10 -13.43 -1.20
CA GLU A 327 -42.87 -13.94 -0.06
C GLU A 327 -42.10 -14.23 1.24
N GLY A 328 -42.36 -13.40 2.27
CA GLY A 328 -42.50 -13.90 3.64
C GLY A 328 -41.53 -13.40 4.70
N PHE A 329 -41.24 -12.10 4.78
CA PHE A 329 -40.79 -11.52 6.06
C PHE A 329 -41.59 -10.24 6.33
N SER A 330 -42.61 -10.37 7.17
CA SER A 330 -43.17 -9.23 7.89
C SER A 330 -42.04 -8.58 8.69
N GLN A 331 -41.76 -7.30 8.45
CA GLN A 331 -40.99 -6.47 9.37
C GLN A 331 -41.81 -6.28 10.65
N GLU A 332 -41.86 -7.31 11.48
CA GLU A 332 -42.06 -7.13 12.91
C GLU A 332 -40.74 -6.54 13.42
N ALA A 333 -40.79 -5.29 13.89
CA ALA A 333 -39.70 -4.73 14.67
C ALA A 333 -39.42 -5.71 15.81
N ILE A 334 -38.24 -6.34 15.80
CA ILE A 334 -37.84 -7.27 16.85
C ILE A 334 -37.69 -6.44 18.12
N ASP A 335 -38.57 -6.69 19.08
CA ASP A 335 -38.53 -6.03 20.38
C ASP A 335 -37.37 -6.63 21.21
N TYR A 336 -36.23 -5.95 21.17
CA TYR A 336 -35.02 -6.34 21.89
C TYR A 336 -35.11 -6.11 23.42
N SER A 337 -36.19 -5.49 23.91
CA SER A 337 -36.37 -5.22 25.35
C SER A 337 -36.56 -6.48 26.22
N SER A 338 -36.71 -7.64 25.58
CA SER A 338 -36.91 -8.94 26.22
C SER A 338 -35.68 -9.86 26.20
N LEU A 339 -34.57 -9.42 25.61
CA LEU A 339 -33.31 -10.17 25.61
C LEU A 339 -32.63 -10.04 26.97
N ASP A 340 -32.30 -11.19 27.56
CA ASP A 340 -31.60 -11.26 28.85
C ASP A 340 -30.22 -10.62 28.73
N ASP A 341 -29.86 -9.73 29.67
CA ASP A 341 -28.58 -9.02 29.70
C ASP A 341 -27.38 -9.99 29.72
N GLU A 342 -27.58 -11.22 30.21
CA GLU A 342 -26.56 -12.27 30.15
C GLU A 342 -26.21 -12.75 28.72
N ILE A 343 -27.12 -12.58 27.75
CA ILE A 343 -26.89 -12.92 26.34
C ILE A 343 -26.18 -11.75 25.64
N LEU A 344 -26.57 -10.51 25.94
CA LEU A 344 -25.97 -9.31 25.36
C LEU A 344 -24.52 -9.11 25.82
N ASN A 345 -24.20 -9.51 27.05
CA ASN A 345 -22.86 -9.36 27.63
C ASN A 345 -21.90 -10.52 27.31
N ASP A 346 -22.35 -11.55 26.59
CA ASP A 346 -21.51 -12.69 26.18
C ASP A 346 -21.56 -12.87 24.66
N PRO A 347 -20.48 -12.52 23.93
CA PRO A 347 -20.46 -12.56 22.47
C PRO A 347 -20.64 -13.98 21.90
N ILE A 348 -20.32 -15.03 22.65
CA ILE A 348 -20.54 -16.41 22.22
C ILE A 348 -22.03 -16.75 22.29
N LYS A 349 -22.70 -16.40 23.39
CA LYS A 349 -24.16 -16.61 23.54
C LYS A 349 -24.97 -15.80 22.53
N MET A 350 -24.51 -14.60 22.20
CA MET A 350 -25.15 -13.74 21.21
C MET A 350 -25.10 -14.37 19.81
N LEU A 351 -23.96 -14.96 19.43
CA LEU A 351 -23.83 -15.69 18.16
C LEU A 351 -24.68 -16.97 18.13
N GLU A 352 -24.79 -17.69 19.25
CA GLU A 352 -25.68 -18.86 19.36
C GLU A 352 -27.16 -18.47 19.22
N TYR A 353 -27.58 -17.37 19.83
CA TYR A 353 -28.94 -16.84 19.74
C TYR A 353 -29.30 -16.44 18.30
N ILE A 354 -28.40 -15.71 17.61
CA ILE A 354 -28.60 -15.28 16.21
C ILE A 354 -28.65 -16.48 15.27
N ASN A 355 -27.81 -17.50 15.49
CA ASN A 355 -27.83 -18.71 14.68
C ASN A 355 -29.07 -19.57 14.96
N GLY A 356 -29.59 -19.54 16.19
CA GLY A 356 -30.87 -20.18 16.55
C GLY A 356 -32.08 -19.56 15.85
N LEU A 357 -32.05 -18.26 15.55
CA LEU A 357 -33.11 -17.55 14.82
C LEU A 357 -33.18 -17.94 13.33
N LYS A 358 -32.09 -18.44 12.74
CA LYS A 358 -32.07 -18.90 11.33
C LYS A 358 -32.76 -20.24 11.10
N ILE A 359 -33.22 -20.94 12.14
CA ILE A 359 -33.91 -22.24 12.05
C ILE A 359 -35.41 -22.10 12.42
N ARG A 360 -36.04 -20.95 12.13
CA ARG A 360 -37.50 -20.81 12.20
C ARG A 360 -38.08 -20.33 10.89
#